data_AF-Q8YK79-F1
#
_entry.id   AF-Q8YK79-F1
#
_cell.length_a   1.000
_cell.length_b   1.000
_cell.length_c   1.000
_cell.angle_alpha   90.00
_cell.angle_beta   90.00
_cell.angle_gamma   90.00
#
_symmetry.space_group_name_H-M   'P 1'
#
loop_
_entity.id
_entity.type
_entity.pdbx_description
1 polymer ?
#
loop_
_entity_poly.entity_id
_entity_poly.type
_entity_poly.pdbx_seq_one_letter_code
_entity_poly.pdbx_strand_id
1 'polypeptide(L)'
;MSLLELPRAAVAEIPTVTYTSGKYQLKSPDWSKISWSSLNPVQEPGYINITPDIASKLGYNLSRSWSAGQNIDSVIMLGDVDEAFAQSQFTLQIIASRSVNQNNQLTLEDFGLMKWQTIGSLVKAIPSLRNINVRRMKPIQDLLQKAGIYTGGTLSQALNYNSKVSKLSLGQLDLSKYALTSIPKLTETRISKFQNWQQSFINQVPLLNQVPFDKMPQPINSGLDVVGIASVVLGKSERGDSRARENYFVSGKVTRSDKTVVVACGVGQECPYLELGDVAGQQGNLYGKRWASGSSQQVDGGFGILQRVNGGKEPTGRLVYGSGFKVVLTGVNESTGTANFGLFFRICMNFFLGGKSCTPYFIGPVPWVPVQENDLVILGRG
;
A
#
# COMPACT_ATOMS: atom_id res chain seq x y z
N MET A 1 -26.66 -7.47 -35.70
CA MET A 1 -26.89 -7.41 -34.23
C MET A 1 -25.64 -6.77 -33.65
N SER A 2 -25.69 -5.46 -33.39
CA SER A 2 -24.53 -4.67 -32.96
C SER A 2 -24.31 -4.90 -31.46
N LEU A 3 -23.13 -5.39 -31.09
CA LEU A 3 -22.67 -5.44 -29.71
C LEU A 3 -22.48 -4.00 -29.26
N LEU A 4 -23.40 -3.53 -28.41
CA LEU A 4 -23.26 -2.29 -27.66
C LEU A 4 -21.96 -2.36 -26.86
N GLU A 5 -20.95 -1.62 -27.32
CA GLU A 5 -19.80 -1.25 -26.48
C GLU A 5 -20.35 -0.46 -25.30
N LEU A 6 -20.39 -1.10 -24.13
CA LEU A 6 -20.63 -0.41 -22.87
C LEU A 6 -19.55 0.68 -22.74
N PRO A 7 -19.91 1.93 -22.40
CA PRO A 7 -18.93 2.99 -22.24
C PRO A 7 -17.94 2.57 -21.14
N ARG A 8 -16.69 2.33 -21.55
CA ARG A 8 -15.58 2.09 -20.64
C ARG A 8 -15.48 3.34 -19.75
N ALA A 9 -15.75 3.18 -18.45
CA ALA A 9 -15.56 4.25 -17.49
C ALA A 9 -14.17 4.84 -17.69
N ALA A 10 -14.09 6.17 -17.86
CA ALA A 10 -12.82 6.85 -18.00
C ALA A 10 -11.97 6.52 -16.77
N VAL A 11 -10.88 5.79 -16.99
CA VAL A 11 -9.89 5.48 -15.96
C VAL A 11 -9.30 6.82 -15.53
N ALA A 12 -9.36 7.15 -14.24
CA ALA A 12 -8.76 8.39 -13.75
C ALA A 12 -7.26 8.38 -14.09
N GLU A 13 -6.79 9.41 -14.80
CA GLU A 13 -5.39 9.50 -15.17
C GLU A 13 -4.55 9.79 -13.92
N ILE A 14 -3.48 9.02 -13.71
CA ILE A 14 -2.56 9.24 -12.59
C ILE A 14 -1.94 10.63 -12.76
N PRO A 15 -1.99 11.52 -11.74
CA PRO A 15 -1.40 12.85 -11.84
C PRO A 15 0.09 12.79 -12.17
N THR A 16 0.52 13.52 -13.20
CA THR A 16 1.92 13.60 -13.62
C THR A 16 2.37 15.05 -13.83
N VAL A 17 3.68 15.26 -13.71
CA VAL A 17 4.38 16.45 -14.21
C VAL A 17 5.16 16.03 -15.45
N THR A 18 4.95 16.75 -16.55
CA THR A 18 5.68 16.53 -17.79
C THR A 18 6.96 17.36 -17.81
N TYR A 19 8.08 16.71 -18.11
CA TYR A 19 9.36 17.35 -18.42
C TYR A 19 9.74 17.04 -19.86
N THR A 20 10.25 18.02 -20.59
CA THR A 20 10.67 17.85 -21.98
C THR A 20 12.14 18.21 -22.12
N SER A 21 12.90 17.38 -22.83
CA SER A 21 14.30 17.63 -23.16
C SER A 21 14.56 17.25 -24.61
N GLY A 22 14.62 18.27 -25.48
CA GLY A 22 14.70 18.06 -26.92
C GLY A 22 13.47 17.31 -27.43
N LYS A 23 13.69 16.14 -28.06
CA LYS A 23 12.61 15.28 -28.56
C LYS A 23 12.01 14.33 -27.52
N TYR A 24 12.59 14.27 -26.33
CA TYR A 24 12.21 13.32 -25.29
C TYR A 24 11.24 13.95 -24.30
N GLN A 25 10.21 13.20 -23.92
CA GLN A 25 9.24 13.59 -22.90
C GLN A 25 9.31 12.62 -21.71
N LEU A 26 9.28 13.15 -20.49
CA LEU A 26 9.15 12.39 -19.26
C LEU A 26 7.84 12.73 -18.57
N LYS A 27 6.98 11.73 -18.35
CA LYS A 27 5.81 11.84 -17.46
C LYS A 27 6.18 11.33 -16.06
N SER A 28 6.62 12.23 -15.19
CA SER A 28 6.94 11.87 -13.81
C SER A 28 5.68 11.89 -12.95
N PRO A 29 5.45 10.92 -12.05
CA PRO A 29 4.35 11.00 -11.08
C PRO A 29 4.41 12.27 -10.23
N ASP A 30 3.26 12.95 -10.05
CA ASP A 30 3.13 14.10 -9.15
C ASP A 30 2.75 13.63 -7.74
N TRP A 31 3.74 13.30 -6.92
CA TRP A 31 3.54 12.76 -5.57
C TRP A 31 2.79 13.69 -4.63
N SER A 32 2.71 14.99 -4.94
CA SER A 32 1.93 15.97 -4.19
C SER A 32 0.42 15.86 -4.45
N LYS A 33 0.03 15.17 -5.51
CA LYS A 33 -1.36 14.93 -5.93
C LYS A 33 -1.76 13.46 -5.89
N ILE A 34 -0.80 12.55 -5.72
CA ILE A 34 -1.07 11.11 -5.65
C ILE A 34 -1.26 10.71 -4.18
N SER A 35 -2.42 10.13 -3.88
CA SER A 35 -2.77 9.54 -2.59
C SER A 35 -3.34 8.13 -2.80
N TRP A 36 -3.65 7.41 -1.72
CA TRP A 36 -4.27 6.09 -1.85
C TRP A 36 -5.62 6.12 -2.58
N SER A 37 -6.41 7.18 -2.37
CA SER A 37 -7.72 7.36 -3.02
C SER A 37 -7.63 7.84 -4.47
N SER A 38 -6.48 8.38 -4.91
CA SER A 38 -6.29 8.81 -6.29
C SER A 38 -5.76 7.69 -7.20
N LEU A 39 -5.34 6.56 -6.63
CA LEU A 39 -4.90 5.41 -7.40
C LEU A 39 -6.10 4.75 -8.08
N ASN A 40 -5.87 4.25 -9.29
CA ASN A 40 -6.88 3.49 -10.00
C ASN A 40 -7.26 2.21 -9.22
N PRO A 41 -8.49 1.70 -9.39
CA PRO A 41 -8.87 0.43 -8.80
C PRO A 41 -8.01 -0.73 -9.30
N VAL A 42 -7.88 -1.77 -8.48
CA VAL A 42 -7.22 -3.02 -8.86
C VAL A 42 -7.96 -3.68 -10.03
N GLN A 43 -7.24 -4.16 -11.04
CA GLN A 43 -7.87 -4.69 -12.26
C GLN A 43 -8.20 -6.19 -12.17
N GLU A 44 -7.59 -6.90 -11.23
CA GLU A 44 -7.75 -8.34 -11.08
C GLU A 44 -8.27 -8.69 -9.68
N PRO A 45 -9.18 -9.67 -9.57
CA PRO A 45 -9.57 -10.19 -8.28
C PRO A 45 -8.39 -10.94 -7.65
N GLY A 46 -8.42 -11.08 -6.33
CA GLY A 46 -7.41 -11.84 -5.64
C GLY A 46 -7.77 -12.09 -4.19
N TYR A 47 -6.95 -12.89 -3.54
CA TYR A 47 -7.16 -13.24 -2.16
C TYR A 47 -5.86 -13.59 -1.46
N ILE A 48 -5.94 -13.55 -0.14
CA ILE A 48 -4.90 -13.97 0.77
C ILE A 48 -5.58 -14.92 1.74
N ASN A 49 -5.06 -16.13 1.81
CA ASN A 49 -5.46 -17.08 2.81
C ASN A 49 -4.25 -17.41 3.67
N ILE A 50 -4.27 -16.91 4.90
CA ILE A 50 -3.27 -17.20 5.91
C ILE A 50 -3.72 -18.43 6.70
N THR A 51 -2.82 -19.41 6.80
CA THR A 51 -3.08 -20.61 7.61
C THR A 51 -3.21 -20.25 9.09
N PRO A 52 -3.98 -21.01 9.89
CA PRO A 52 -4.09 -20.76 11.33
C PRO A 52 -2.75 -20.68 12.06
N ASP A 53 -1.74 -21.46 11.65
CA ASP A 53 -0.38 -21.41 12.21
C ASP A 53 0.27 -20.03 11.99
N ILE A 54 0.21 -19.49 10.78
CA ILE A 54 0.76 -18.17 10.49
C ILE A 54 -0.06 -17.09 11.22
N ALA A 55 -1.39 -17.16 11.19
CA ALA A 55 -2.26 -16.21 11.89
C ALA A 55 -1.98 -16.15 13.40
N SER A 56 -1.72 -17.30 14.03
CA SER A 56 -1.37 -17.38 15.45
C SER A 56 -0.05 -16.67 15.77
N LYS A 57 0.96 -16.80 14.90
CA LYS A 57 2.27 -16.12 15.02
C LYS A 57 2.16 -14.61 14.78
N LEU A 58 1.20 -14.20 13.97
CA LEU A 58 0.93 -12.81 13.63
C LEU A 58 0.15 -12.06 14.71
N GLY A 59 -0.64 -12.78 15.52
CA GLY A 59 -1.54 -12.19 16.50
C GLY A 59 -2.80 -11.55 15.89
N TYR A 60 -2.98 -11.61 14.56
CA TYR A 60 -4.20 -11.25 13.86
C TYR A 60 -4.29 -11.92 12.48
N ASN A 61 -5.49 -11.92 11.90
CA ASN A 61 -5.78 -12.56 10.62
C ASN A 61 -5.62 -11.56 9.46
N LEU A 62 -4.70 -11.83 8.53
CA LEU A 62 -4.52 -11.03 7.30
C LEU A 62 -5.41 -11.51 6.14
N SER A 63 -6.10 -12.65 6.30
CA SER A 63 -6.90 -13.25 5.23
C SER A 63 -7.98 -12.29 4.77
N ARG A 64 -8.05 -12.09 3.46
CA ARG A 64 -8.99 -11.20 2.80
C ARG A 64 -9.05 -11.52 1.32
N SER A 65 -10.11 -11.08 0.66
CA SER A 65 -10.25 -11.10 -0.78
C SER A 65 -10.62 -9.72 -1.30
N TRP A 66 -10.36 -9.50 -2.57
CA TRP A 66 -10.77 -8.31 -3.30
C TRP A 66 -11.28 -8.69 -4.68
N SER A 67 -12.13 -7.82 -5.21
CA SER A 67 -12.64 -7.92 -6.57
C SER A 67 -11.92 -6.95 -7.49
N ALA A 68 -11.88 -7.27 -8.79
CA ALA A 68 -11.56 -6.27 -9.80
C ALA A 68 -12.49 -5.06 -9.67
N GLY A 69 -11.95 -3.86 -9.87
CA GLY A 69 -12.66 -2.59 -9.68
C GLY A 69 -12.68 -2.08 -8.24
N GLN A 70 -12.10 -2.81 -7.28
CA GLN A 70 -12.01 -2.35 -5.89
C GLN A 70 -10.86 -1.34 -5.69
N ASN A 71 -11.11 -0.27 -4.94
CA ASN A 71 -10.05 0.70 -4.59
C ASN A 71 -9.00 0.06 -3.68
N ILE A 72 -7.73 0.32 -3.97
CA ILE A 72 -6.60 -0.31 -3.27
C ILE A 72 -6.54 0.06 -1.77
N ASP A 73 -7.07 1.24 -1.40
CA ASP A 73 -7.17 1.71 -0.02
C ASP A 73 -8.15 0.91 0.86
N SER A 74 -9.01 0.11 0.23
CA SER A 74 -9.92 -0.84 0.87
C SER A 74 -9.40 -2.28 0.87
N VAL A 75 -8.24 -2.52 0.26
CA VAL A 75 -7.58 -3.83 0.16
C VAL A 75 -6.31 -3.89 1.00
N ILE A 76 -5.59 -2.78 1.07
CA ILE A 76 -4.34 -2.65 1.83
C ILE A 76 -4.66 -2.26 3.28
N MET A 77 -4.09 -3.02 4.21
CA MET A 77 -4.13 -2.74 5.63
C MET A 77 -2.97 -1.83 6.05
N LEU A 78 -3.11 -1.14 7.17
CA LEU A 78 -2.10 -0.20 7.67
C LEU A 78 -0.73 -0.87 7.84
N GLY A 79 -0.73 -2.10 8.39
CA GLY A 79 0.48 -2.86 8.65
C GLY A 79 1.19 -3.36 7.39
N ASP A 80 0.49 -3.52 6.26
CA ASP A 80 1.07 -4.09 5.04
C ASP A 80 2.19 -3.21 4.46
N VAL A 81 2.01 -1.90 4.58
CA VAL A 81 2.85 -0.88 3.94
C VAL A 81 3.44 0.13 4.93
N ASP A 82 3.31 -0.11 6.24
CA ASP A 82 3.82 0.82 7.25
C ASP A 82 5.33 1.00 7.21
N GLU A 83 6.09 -0.02 6.80
CA GLU A 83 7.54 0.13 6.65
C GLU A 83 7.92 1.08 5.50
N ALA A 84 7.09 1.15 4.45
CA ALA A 84 7.34 1.99 3.30
C ALA A 84 6.91 3.44 3.52
N PHE A 85 5.78 3.65 4.22
CA PHE A 85 5.17 4.98 4.37
C PHE A 85 5.20 5.52 5.81
N ALA A 86 5.46 4.69 6.82
CA ALA A 86 5.42 5.02 8.25
C ALA A 86 4.10 5.67 8.71
N GLN A 87 2.99 5.33 8.05
CA GLN A 87 1.66 5.90 8.30
C GLN A 87 1.14 5.69 9.74
N SER A 88 1.63 4.68 10.46
CA SER A 88 1.34 4.44 11.88
C SER A 88 1.87 5.51 12.82
N GLN A 89 2.78 6.37 12.35
CA GLN A 89 3.30 7.51 13.09
C GLN A 89 2.35 8.71 13.06
N PHE A 90 1.35 8.70 12.18
CA PHE A 90 0.34 9.75 12.16
C PHE A 90 -0.56 9.76 13.38
N THR A 91 -1.12 10.94 13.63
CA THR A 91 -2.30 11.17 14.47
C THR A 91 -3.44 11.62 13.54
N LEU A 92 -4.70 11.51 13.97
CA LEU A 92 -5.82 12.00 13.15
C LEU A 92 -5.75 13.51 12.92
N GLN A 93 -5.22 14.26 13.89
CA GLN A 93 -4.99 15.70 13.75
C GLN A 93 -3.98 16.01 12.64
N ILE A 94 -2.85 15.28 12.59
CA ILE A 94 -1.85 15.47 11.53
C ILE A 94 -2.42 15.07 10.17
N ILE A 95 -3.17 13.97 10.09
CA ILE A 95 -3.83 13.53 8.85
C ILE A 95 -4.76 14.65 8.35
N ALA A 96 -5.67 15.14 9.20
CA ALA A 96 -6.59 16.21 8.83
C ALA A 96 -5.85 17.46 8.31
N SER A 97 -4.73 17.84 8.93
CA SER A 97 -3.92 18.98 8.48
C SER A 97 -3.24 18.78 7.11
N ARG A 98 -3.10 17.54 6.65
CA ARG A 98 -2.40 17.16 5.40
C ARG A 98 -3.36 16.69 4.30
N SER A 99 -4.61 16.43 4.63
CA SER A 99 -5.64 16.01 3.66
C SER A 99 -6.33 17.23 3.03
N VAL A 100 -6.80 17.06 1.79
CA VAL A 100 -7.35 18.14 0.97
C VAL A 100 -8.74 18.62 1.45
N ASN A 101 -9.47 17.80 2.25
CA ASN A 101 -10.80 18.12 2.77
C ASN A 101 -10.89 17.91 4.29
N GLN A 102 -11.28 18.94 5.04
CA GLN A 102 -11.30 18.93 6.53
C GLN A 102 -12.71 18.96 7.16
N ASN A 103 -13.76 19.06 6.35
CA ASN A 103 -15.11 19.41 6.84
C ASN A 103 -16.02 18.21 7.14
N ASN A 104 -15.53 17.22 7.90
CA ASN A 104 -16.38 16.10 8.33
C ASN A 104 -16.53 16.07 9.86
N GLN A 105 -17.78 16.04 10.32
CA GLN A 105 -18.11 15.74 11.71
C GLN A 105 -17.89 14.24 11.95
N LEU A 106 -16.65 13.87 12.26
CA LEU A 106 -16.24 12.47 12.42
C LEU A 106 -16.63 11.90 13.80
N THR A 107 -17.04 10.64 13.78
CA THR A 107 -17.46 9.84 14.92
C THR A 107 -16.40 8.78 15.27
N LEU A 108 -16.59 8.09 16.40
CA LEU A 108 -15.76 6.94 16.75
C LEU A 108 -15.93 5.78 15.77
N GLU A 109 -17.05 5.66 15.07
CA GLU A 109 -17.25 4.62 14.05
C GLU A 109 -16.36 4.84 12.83
N ASP A 110 -16.23 6.10 12.40
CA ASP A 110 -15.40 6.47 11.24
C ASP A 110 -13.93 6.12 11.45
N PHE A 111 -13.47 6.13 12.72
CA PHE A 111 -12.16 5.63 13.07
C PHE A 111 -12.23 4.12 13.36
N GLY A 112 -12.11 3.32 12.31
CA GLY A 112 -12.37 1.87 12.34
C GLY A 112 -11.58 1.06 13.37
N LEU A 113 -10.53 1.64 13.97
CA LEU A 113 -9.80 1.09 15.12
C LEU A 113 -10.61 1.03 16.41
N MET A 114 -11.59 1.92 16.60
CA MET A 114 -12.29 2.10 17.88
C MET A 114 -13.06 0.86 18.30
N LYS A 115 -13.62 0.11 17.35
CA LYS A 115 -14.34 -1.15 17.63
C LYS A 115 -13.47 -2.24 18.27
N TRP A 116 -12.14 -2.15 18.13
CA TRP A 116 -11.19 -3.10 18.72
C TRP A 116 -10.62 -2.65 20.05
N GLN A 117 -10.90 -1.42 20.47
CA GLN A 117 -10.33 -0.90 21.70
C GLN A 117 -11.14 -1.32 22.92
N THR A 118 -10.42 -1.68 23.97
CA THR A 118 -10.97 -1.80 25.33
C THR A 118 -10.63 -0.56 26.14
N ILE A 119 -11.29 -0.36 27.27
CA ILE A 119 -10.89 0.70 28.21
C ILE A 119 -9.41 0.54 28.61
N GLY A 120 -8.95 -0.70 28.82
CA GLY A 120 -7.55 -0.98 29.12
C GLY A 120 -6.60 -0.62 27.97
N SER A 121 -6.95 -0.95 26.73
CA SER A 121 -6.12 -0.60 25.57
C SER A 121 -6.08 0.91 25.31
N LEU A 122 -7.20 1.61 25.50
CA LEU A 122 -7.27 3.07 25.40
C LEU A 122 -6.40 3.75 26.46
N VAL A 123 -6.43 3.28 27.70
CA VAL A 123 -5.57 3.82 28.76
C VAL A 123 -4.09 3.52 28.49
N LYS A 124 -3.77 2.38 27.88
CA LYS A 124 -2.40 2.09 27.44
C LYS A 124 -1.97 3.04 26.31
N ALA A 125 -2.85 3.34 25.38
CA ALA A 125 -2.58 4.25 24.26
C ALA A 125 -2.50 5.72 24.72
N ILE A 126 -3.36 6.11 25.66
CA ILE A 126 -3.56 7.48 26.16
C ILE A 126 -3.51 7.47 27.69
N PRO A 127 -2.31 7.43 28.32
CA PRO A 127 -2.18 7.27 29.77
C PRO A 127 -2.91 8.34 30.60
N SER A 128 -3.03 9.56 30.07
CA SER A 128 -3.71 10.67 30.76
C SER A 128 -5.20 10.42 31.00
N LEU A 129 -5.84 9.49 30.28
CA LEU A 129 -7.27 9.16 30.51
C LEU A 129 -7.53 8.65 31.93
N ARG A 130 -6.53 8.06 32.60
CA ARG A 130 -6.65 7.57 33.99
C ARG A 130 -7.14 8.65 34.95
N ASN A 131 -6.71 9.89 34.74
CA ASN A 131 -6.97 11.00 35.65
C ASN A 131 -8.25 11.78 35.28
N ILE A 132 -8.92 11.40 34.19
CA ILE A 132 -10.12 12.08 33.72
C ILE A 132 -11.33 11.50 34.43
N ASN A 133 -12.23 12.39 34.87
CA ASN A 133 -13.53 11.99 35.40
C ASN A 133 -14.33 11.25 34.33
N VAL A 134 -14.88 10.09 34.66
CA VAL A 134 -15.64 9.25 33.71
C VAL A 134 -16.78 10.02 33.04
N ARG A 135 -17.44 10.95 33.75
CA ARG A 135 -18.54 11.78 33.21
C ARG A 135 -18.12 12.70 32.07
N ARG A 136 -16.82 12.99 31.94
CA ARG A 136 -16.26 13.79 30.83
C ARG A 136 -15.94 12.94 29.59
N MET A 137 -16.13 11.63 29.67
CA MET A 137 -15.86 10.67 28.59
C MET A 137 -17.11 9.86 28.35
N LYS A 138 -18.12 10.45 27.68
CA LYS A 138 -19.44 9.84 27.46
C LYS A 138 -19.41 8.38 26.97
N PRO A 139 -18.60 7.98 25.96
CA PRO A 139 -18.54 6.57 25.56
C PRO A 139 -18.05 5.65 26.69
N ILE A 140 -17.07 6.09 27.48
CA ILE A 140 -16.55 5.30 28.62
C ILE A 140 -17.60 5.20 29.72
N GLN A 141 -18.31 6.30 30.00
CA GLN A 141 -19.42 6.31 30.96
C GLN A 141 -20.52 5.33 30.56
N ASP A 142 -20.97 5.38 29.30
CA ASP A 142 -22.05 4.54 28.80
C ASP A 142 -21.68 3.06 28.81
N LEU A 143 -20.43 2.76 28.46
CA LEU A 143 -19.89 1.41 28.52
C LEU A 143 -19.87 0.86 29.95
N LEU A 144 -19.47 1.68 30.93
CA LEU A 144 -19.49 1.31 32.34
C LEU A 144 -20.92 1.09 32.85
N GLN A 145 -21.85 1.98 32.51
CA GLN A 145 -23.26 1.87 32.89
C GLN A 145 -23.91 0.61 32.29
N LYS A 146 -23.62 0.31 31.02
CA LYS A 146 -24.08 -0.93 30.36
C LYS A 146 -23.55 -2.18 31.05
N ALA A 147 -22.39 -2.10 31.70
CA ALA A 147 -21.81 -3.16 32.52
C ALA A 147 -22.29 -3.16 33.99
N GLY A 148 -23.24 -2.29 34.36
CA GLY A 148 -23.75 -2.14 35.74
C GLY A 148 -22.78 -1.44 36.69
N ILE A 149 -21.79 -0.70 36.17
CA ILE A 149 -20.77 -0.02 36.96
C ILE A 149 -21.07 1.49 36.97
N TYR A 150 -21.38 2.02 38.15
CA TYR A 150 -21.69 3.42 38.35
C TYR A 150 -20.57 4.08 39.16
N THR A 151 -19.97 5.14 38.61
CA THR A 151 -18.92 5.90 39.30
C THR A 151 -19.02 7.38 38.97
N GLY A 152 -18.84 8.23 39.98
CA GLY A 152 -18.64 9.67 39.83
C GLY A 152 -17.15 10.06 39.77
N GLY A 153 -16.24 9.09 39.85
CA GLY A 153 -14.81 9.30 39.99
C GLY A 153 -14.03 9.34 38.67
N THR A 154 -12.71 9.25 38.81
CA THR A 154 -11.76 9.11 37.71
C THR A 154 -11.79 7.71 37.12
N LEU A 155 -11.30 7.57 35.89
CA LEU A 155 -11.15 6.26 35.25
C LEU A 155 -10.20 5.34 36.05
N SER A 156 -9.17 5.90 36.69
CA SER A 156 -8.28 5.11 37.56
C SER A 156 -9.01 4.50 38.75
N GLN A 157 -9.93 5.24 39.38
CA GLN A 157 -10.73 4.72 40.48
C GLN A 157 -11.64 3.57 40.01
N ALA A 158 -12.25 3.70 38.83
CA ALA A 158 -13.05 2.64 38.23
C ALA A 158 -12.22 1.37 37.95
N LEU A 159 -11.02 1.54 37.37
CA LEU A 159 -10.10 0.45 37.06
C LEU A 159 -9.60 -0.28 38.32
N ASN A 160 -9.31 0.46 39.39
CA ASN A 160 -8.85 -0.10 40.66
C ASN A 160 -9.95 -0.85 41.41
N TYR A 161 -11.20 -0.38 41.31
CA TYR A 161 -12.34 -1.01 41.98
C TYR A 161 -12.75 -2.33 41.31
N ASN A 162 -12.70 -2.40 39.98
CA ASN A 162 -13.17 -3.58 39.25
C ASN A 162 -12.27 -3.90 38.05
N SER A 163 -11.55 -5.02 38.14
CA SER A 163 -10.63 -5.48 37.11
C SER A 163 -11.29 -5.75 35.74
N LYS A 164 -12.61 -6.02 35.72
CA LYS A 164 -13.39 -6.20 34.47
C LYS A 164 -13.47 -4.91 33.65
N VAL A 165 -13.36 -3.73 34.26
CA VAL A 165 -13.41 -2.43 33.58
C VAL A 165 -12.40 -2.39 32.43
N SER A 166 -11.18 -2.86 32.67
CA SER A 166 -10.12 -2.88 31.66
C SER A 166 -10.46 -3.68 30.39
N LYS A 167 -11.37 -4.66 30.50
CA LYS A 167 -11.76 -5.58 29.41
C LYS A 167 -13.00 -5.14 28.65
N LEU A 168 -13.72 -4.12 29.13
CA LEU A 168 -14.90 -3.61 28.45
C LEU A 168 -14.49 -3.02 27.09
N SER A 169 -15.17 -3.47 26.04
CA SER A 169 -14.85 -3.12 24.64
C SER A 169 -15.77 -2.00 24.15
N LEU A 170 -15.19 -1.01 23.48
CA LEU A 170 -15.96 0.04 22.80
C LEU A 170 -16.87 -0.54 21.71
N GLY A 171 -16.52 -1.69 21.12
CA GLY A 171 -17.38 -2.38 20.13
C GLY A 171 -18.72 -2.87 20.69
N GLN A 172 -18.96 -2.73 22.00
CA GLN A 172 -20.27 -2.99 22.63
C GLN A 172 -21.22 -1.80 22.53
N LEU A 173 -20.77 -0.66 22.02
CA LEU A 173 -21.55 0.55 21.81
C LEU A 173 -21.84 0.78 20.34
N ASP A 174 -22.88 1.58 20.09
CA ASP A 174 -23.10 2.21 18.79
C ASP A 174 -22.17 3.41 18.66
N LEU A 175 -21.03 3.21 17.98
CA LEU A 175 -19.94 4.19 17.90
C LEU A 175 -20.28 5.43 17.08
N SER A 176 -21.31 5.36 16.22
CA SER A 176 -21.80 6.48 15.42
C SER A 176 -22.32 7.64 16.29
N LYS A 177 -22.72 7.36 17.53
CA LYS A 177 -23.30 8.34 18.47
C LYS A 177 -22.25 9.21 19.18
N TYR A 178 -20.97 8.94 18.99
CA TYR A 178 -19.90 9.57 19.75
C TYR A 178 -18.93 10.27 18.81
N ALA A 179 -18.77 11.58 18.95
CA ALA A 179 -17.73 12.33 18.23
C ALA A 179 -16.33 11.84 18.62
N LEU A 180 -15.35 11.97 17.73
CA LEU A 180 -13.94 11.68 18.04
C LEU A 180 -13.43 12.47 19.26
N THR A 181 -13.95 13.68 19.47
CA THR A 181 -13.60 14.56 20.60
C THR A 181 -14.17 14.10 21.94
N SER A 182 -15.07 13.11 21.96
CA SER A 182 -15.64 12.55 23.19
C SER A 182 -14.63 11.76 24.05
N ILE A 183 -13.47 11.41 23.47
CA ILE A 183 -12.33 10.82 24.17
C ILE A 183 -11.17 11.83 24.09
N PRO A 184 -10.77 12.45 25.22
CA PRO A 184 -9.68 13.42 25.22
C PRO A 184 -8.36 12.86 24.67
N LYS A 185 -7.67 13.65 23.85
CA LYS A 185 -6.41 13.31 23.16
C LYS A 185 -6.48 12.15 22.17
N LEU A 186 -7.67 11.65 21.83
CA LEU A 186 -7.81 10.58 20.84
C LEU A 186 -7.19 10.95 19.50
N THR A 187 -7.50 12.14 18.99
CA THR A 187 -7.04 12.63 17.68
C THR A 187 -5.56 13.03 17.67
N GLU A 188 -4.97 13.25 18.85
CA GLU A 188 -3.55 13.58 19.07
C GLU A 188 -2.68 12.34 19.28
N THR A 189 -3.30 11.18 19.49
CA THR A 189 -2.58 9.94 19.77
C THR A 189 -2.15 9.27 18.47
N ARG A 190 -0.89 8.81 18.42
CA ARG A 190 -0.37 8.11 17.24
C ARG A 190 -1.16 6.82 16.99
N ILE A 191 -1.44 6.53 15.72
CA ILE A 191 -2.16 5.33 15.29
C ILE A 191 -1.52 4.06 15.85
N SER A 192 -0.19 3.99 15.81
CA SER A 192 0.62 2.88 16.34
C SER A 192 0.41 2.56 17.83
N LYS A 193 -0.22 3.44 18.61
CA LYS A 193 -0.50 3.22 20.03
C LYS A 193 -1.79 2.45 20.28
N PHE A 194 -2.71 2.42 19.32
CA PHE A 194 -3.97 1.70 19.46
C PHE A 194 -3.77 0.19 19.27
N GLN A 195 -4.56 -0.60 19.99
CA GLN A 195 -4.50 -2.05 19.86
C GLN A 195 -4.94 -2.46 18.46
N ASN A 196 -4.20 -3.40 17.87
CA ASN A 196 -4.46 -3.98 16.54
C ASN A 196 -4.56 -2.95 15.42
N TRP A 197 -3.84 -1.82 15.51
CA TRP A 197 -3.88 -0.79 14.48
C TRP A 197 -3.53 -1.33 13.09
N GLN A 198 -2.61 -2.29 13.02
CA GLN A 198 -2.07 -2.86 11.78
C GLN A 198 -3.14 -3.45 10.85
N GLN A 199 -4.25 -3.95 11.42
CA GLN A 199 -5.27 -4.68 10.66
C GLN A 199 -6.39 -3.78 10.09
N SER A 200 -6.33 -2.47 10.35
CA SER A 200 -7.24 -1.51 9.73
C SER A 200 -6.92 -1.36 8.26
N PHE A 201 -7.95 -1.29 7.42
CA PHE A 201 -7.77 -0.81 6.06
C PHE A 201 -7.41 0.68 6.07
N ILE A 202 -6.71 1.14 5.03
CA ILE A 202 -6.32 2.54 4.90
C ILE A 202 -7.56 3.45 4.90
N ASN A 203 -8.63 3.05 4.19
CA ASN A 203 -9.88 3.81 4.14
C ASN A 203 -10.70 3.80 5.45
N GLN A 204 -10.31 3.00 6.44
CA GLN A 204 -10.92 2.97 7.78
C GLN A 204 -10.24 3.92 8.77
N VAL A 205 -9.19 4.62 8.34
CA VAL A 205 -8.63 5.76 9.07
C VAL A 205 -9.12 7.03 8.39
N PRO A 206 -9.88 7.90 9.11
CA PRO A 206 -10.46 9.09 8.52
C PRO A 206 -9.42 9.93 7.79
N LEU A 207 -9.72 10.25 6.52
CA LEU A 207 -8.93 11.09 5.63
C LEU A 207 -7.51 10.59 5.30
N LEU A 208 -7.06 9.44 5.80
CA LEU A 208 -5.71 8.92 5.54
C LEU A 208 -5.49 8.62 4.06
N ASN A 209 -6.52 8.08 3.39
CA ASN A 209 -6.45 7.78 1.96
C ASN A 209 -6.30 9.03 1.07
N GLN A 210 -6.56 10.22 1.61
CA GLN A 210 -6.43 11.50 0.93
C GLN A 210 -5.10 12.21 1.20
N VAL A 211 -4.26 11.67 2.09
CA VAL A 211 -2.93 12.25 2.33
C VAL A 211 -2.05 11.97 1.11
N PRO A 212 -1.48 12.99 0.46
CA PRO A 212 -0.55 12.78 -0.64
C PRO A 212 0.69 12.00 -0.20
N PHE A 213 1.25 11.20 -1.10
CA PHE A 213 2.40 10.34 -0.82
C PHE A 213 3.68 11.13 -0.49
N ASP A 214 3.82 12.37 -0.96
CA ASP A 214 4.91 13.28 -0.56
C ASP A 214 4.72 13.86 0.86
N LYS A 215 3.53 13.73 1.44
CA LYS A 215 3.19 14.17 2.81
C LYS A 215 3.11 13.01 3.80
N MET A 216 3.42 11.79 3.40
CA MET A 216 3.51 10.64 4.31
C MET A 216 4.68 10.84 5.30
N PRO A 217 4.68 10.20 6.48
CA PRO A 217 5.78 10.32 7.44
C PRO A 217 7.11 9.83 6.87
N GLN A 218 7.06 8.80 6.02
CA GLN A 218 8.13 8.43 5.12
C GLN A 218 7.66 8.72 3.67
N PRO A 219 7.98 9.90 3.12
CA PRO A 219 7.47 10.30 1.82
C PRO A 219 8.16 9.54 0.69
N ILE A 220 7.44 9.33 -0.41
CA ILE A 220 8.09 8.93 -1.66
C ILE A 220 8.83 10.16 -2.20
N ASN A 221 10.16 10.15 -2.06
CA ASN A 221 11.05 11.20 -2.55
C ASN A 221 12.03 10.66 -3.60
N SER A 222 11.53 9.81 -4.50
CA SER A 222 12.33 9.29 -5.60
C SER A 222 12.54 10.39 -6.63
N GLY A 223 13.75 10.94 -6.64
CA GLY A 223 14.24 11.78 -7.72
C GLY A 223 14.31 11.02 -9.05
N LEU A 224 14.65 11.74 -10.12
CA LEU A 224 14.87 11.19 -11.46
C LEU A 224 16.22 10.45 -11.55
N ASP A 225 16.42 9.45 -10.70
CA ASP A 225 17.76 8.90 -10.42
C ASP A 225 18.39 8.14 -11.61
N VAL A 226 17.61 7.28 -12.26
CA VAL A 226 18.06 6.51 -13.43
C VAL A 226 16.95 6.61 -14.46
N VAL A 227 17.26 7.24 -15.59
CA VAL A 227 16.31 7.51 -16.67
C VAL A 227 16.83 6.92 -17.96
N GLY A 228 16.04 6.03 -18.55
CA GLY A 228 16.29 5.46 -19.88
C GLY A 228 15.36 6.07 -20.92
N ILE A 229 15.55 5.69 -22.17
CA ILE A 229 14.62 6.00 -23.26
C ILE A 229 13.81 4.74 -23.55
N ALA A 230 12.50 4.84 -23.70
CA ALA A 230 11.70 3.78 -24.28
C ALA A 230 12.04 3.67 -25.77
N SER A 231 12.87 2.68 -26.14
CA SER A 231 13.42 2.60 -27.50
C SER A 231 12.47 1.86 -28.42
N VAL A 232 12.15 0.61 -28.09
CA VAL A 232 11.26 -0.23 -28.89
C VAL A 232 10.40 -1.09 -27.99
N VAL A 233 9.12 -1.21 -28.33
CA VAL A 233 8.15 -2.06 -27.66
C VAL A 233 7.95 -3.32 -28.49
N LEU A 234 8.22 -4.48 -27.88
CA LEU A 234 8.05 -5.78 -28.53
C LEU A 234 7.13 -6.70 -27.71
N GLY A 235 6.28 -7.40 -28.45
CA GLY A 235 5.08 -8.09 -28.02
C GLY A 235 5.28 -9.59 -27.82
N LYS A 236 4.16 -10.33 -27.87
CA LYS A 236 4.11 -11.76 -27.52
C LYS A 236 4.81 -12.70 -28.51
N SER A 237 5.20 -12.18 -29.68
CA SER A 237 6.03 -12.92 -30.63
C SER A 237 7.45 -13.12 -30.10
N GLU A 238 7.93 -12.20 -29.25
CA GLU A 238 9.26 -12.29 -28.65
C GLU A 238 9.38 -13.45 -27.67
N ARG A 239 10.56 -14.07 -27.69
CA ARG A 239 10.90 -15.21 -26.85
C ARG A 239 12.23 -14.97 -26.13
N GLY A 240 12.37 -15.57 -24.95
CA GLY A 240 13.65 -15.54 -24.24
C GLY A 240 14.77 -16.21 -25.06
N ASP A 241 15.93 -15.57 -25.11
CA ASP A 241 17.13 -16.04 -25.81
C ASP A 241 18.22 -16.42 -24.81
N SER A 242 18.83 -17.59 -25.01
CA SER A 242 20.02 -18.08 -24.29
C SER A 242 21.20 -17.11 -24.23
N ARG A 243 21.30 -16.18 -25.20
CA ARG A 243 22.35 -15.15 -25.27
C ARG A 243 22.00 -13.89 -24.48
N ALA A 244 20.70 -13.58 -24.36
CA ALA A 244 20.20 -12.45 -23.58
C ALA A 244 20.03 -12.87 -22.12
N ARG A 245 21.15 -12.82 -21.37
CA ARG A 245 21.21 -13.17 -19.94
C ARG A 245 20.87 -11.97 -19.05
N GLU A 246 21.02 -12.12 -17.73
CA GLU A 246 20.56 -11.17 -16.71
C GLU A 246 21.04 -9.73 -16.93
N ASN A 247 22.23 -9.54 -17.48
CA ASN A 247 22.81 -8.23 -17.77
C ASN A 247 22.03 -7.43 -18.84
N TYR A 248 21.16 -8.09 -19.63
CA TYR A 248 20.28 -7.46 -20.61
C TYR A 248 18.93 -7.07 -20.03
N PHE A 249 18.67 -7.26 -18.73
CA PHE A 249 17.38 -6.95 -18.13
C PHE A 249 17.49 -5.92 -17.02
N VAL A 250 16.37 -5.24 -16.75
CA VAL A 250 16.23 -4.30 -15.62
C VAL A 250 15.13 -4.72 -14.63
N SER A 251 14.25 -5.62 -15.06
CA SER A 251 13.19 -6.21 -14.24
C SER A 251 13.60 -7.57 -13.67
N GLY A 252 12.99 -7.93 -12.54
CA GLY A 252 13.24 -9.20 -11.88
C GLY A 252 12.46 -9.33 -10.58
N LYS A 253 13.10 -9.94 -9.58
CA LYS A 253 12.51 -10.20 -8.25
C LYS A 253 13.06 -9.26 -7.19
N VAL A 254 12.33 -9.12 -6.09
CA VAL A 254 12.77 -8.31 -4.94
C VAL A 254 13.33 -9.20 -3.81
N THR A 255 14.47 -8.80 -3.25
CA THR A 255 15.13 -9.52 -2.16
C THR A 255 14.74 -9.02 -0.76
N ARG A 256 15.25 -9.68 0.28
CA ARG A 256 15.06 -9.29 1.69
C ARG A 256 15.59 -7.89 2.03
N SER A 257 16.59 -7.41 1.30
CA SER A 257 17.17 -6.06 1.47
C SER A 257 16.47 -4.99 0.63
N ASP A 258 15.28 -5.31 0.10
CA ASP A 258 14.48 -4.40 -0.74
C ASP A 258 15.24 -3.91 -1.97
N LYS A 259 15.98 -4.84 -2.60
CA LYS A 259 16.68 -4.61 -3.87
C LYS A 259 16.09 -5.46 -4.98
N THR A 260 16.00 -4.87 -6.16
CA THR A 260 15.66 -5.54 -7.41
C THR A 260 16.86 -6.34 -7.91
N VAL A 261 16.70 -7.67 -7.97
CA VAL A 261 17.66 -8.56 -8.65
C VAL A 261 17.03 -8.98 -9.97
N VAL A 262 17.73 -8.64 -11.05
CA VAL A 262 17.32 -8.89 -12.42
C VAL A 262 17.15 -10.39 -12.70
N VAL A 263 16.17 -10.74 -13.52
CA VAL A 263 15.93 -12.13 -13.93
C VAL A 263 15.70 -12.14 -15.43
N ALA A 264 16.52 -12.90 -16.16
CA ALA A 264 16.38 -13.05 -17.60
C ALA A 264 15.09 -13.84 -17.95
N CYS A 265 14.54 -13.56 -19.13
CA CYS A 265 13.45 -14.38 -19.66
C CYS A 265 13.86 -15.83 -19.87
N GLY A 266 12.95 -16.76 -19.60
CA GLY A 266 13.19 -18.18 -19.83
C GLY A 266 13.38 -18.47 -21.32
N VAL A 267 14.38 -19.29 -21.67
CA VAL A 267 14.70 -19.61 -23.07
C VAL A 267 13.47 -20.24 -23.76
N GLY A 268 13.08 -19.69 -24.91
CA GLY A 268 11.92 -20.12 -25.69
C GLY A 268 10.55 -19.77 -25.10
N GLN A 269 10.49 -19.15 -23.91
CA GLN A 269 9.23 -18.70 -23.30
C GLN A 269 8.81 -17.34 -23.85
N GLU A 270 7.51 -17.05 -23.84
CA GLU A 270 6.98 -15.73 -24.19
C GLU A 270 7.65 -14.65 -23.33
N CYS A 271 8.18 -13.61 -23.98
CA CYS A 271 8.87 -12.52 -23.30
C CYS A 271 8.58 -11.21 -24.02
N PRO A 272 7.38 -10.63 -23.86
CA PRO A 272 7.15 -9.25 -24.28
C PRO A 272 8.01 -8.32 -23.42
N TYR A 273 8.60 -7.29 -24.01
CA TYR A 273 9.43 -6.34 -23.28
C TYR A 273 9.39 -4.94 -23.90
N LEU A 274 9.73 -3.97 -23.05
CA LEU A 274 10.20 -2.66 -23.50
C LEU A 274 11.72 -2.69 -23.54
N GLU A 275 12.31 -2.47 -24.72
CA GLU A 275 13.75 -2.24 -24.84
C GLU A 275 14.08 -0.78 -24.53
N LEU A 276 15.20 -0.60 -23.86
CA LEU A 276 15.68 0.68 -23.38
C LEU A 276 16.81 1.19 -24.26
N GLY A 277 16.72 2.47 -24.58
CA GLY A 277 17.83 3.28 -25.02
C GLY A 277 18.47 3.99 -23.83
N ASP A 278 19.56 4.70 -24.11
CA ASP A 278 20.27 5.52 -23.15
C ASP A 278 20.52 6.90 -23.75
N VAL A 279 20.45 7.94 -22.92
CA VAL A 279 20.74 9.32 -23.33
C VAL A 279 22.18 9.48 -23.79
N ALA A 280 23.10 8.62 -23.33
CA ALA A 280 24.48 8.53 -23.81
C ALA A 280 24.64 7.72 -25.12
N GLY A 281 23.53 7.30 -25.75
CA GLY A 281 23.55 6.50 -26.97
C GLY A 281 24.01 5.06 -26.72
N GLN A 282 24.65 4.44 -27.71
CA GLN A 282 25.00 3.01 -27.69
C GLN A 282 26.03 2.62 -26.61
N GLN A 283 26.80 3.59 -26.11
CA GLN A 283 27.78 3.36 -25.04
C GLN A 283 27.15 3.44 -23.64
N GLY A 284 25.88 3.83 -23.56
CA GLY A 284 25.17 3.96 -22.29
C GLY A 284 24.83 2.61 -21.65
N ASN A 285 24.78 2.60 -20.32
CA ASN A 285 24.55 1.38 -19.53
C ASN A 285 23.14 0.80 -19.67
N LEU A 286 22.18 1.57 -20.21
CA LEU A 286 20.81 1.12 -20.45
C LEU A 286 20.56 0.67 -21.88
N TYR A 287 21.48 0.97 -22.81
CA TYR A 287 21.27 0.67 -24.22
C TYR A 287 21.09 -0.83 -24.46
N GLY A 288 20.00 -1.21 -25.11
CA GLY A 288 19.64 -2.61 -25.41
C GLY A 288 19.18 -3.42 -24.20
N LYS A 289 19.03 -2.81 -23.02
CA LYS A 289 18.45 -3.48 -21.85
C LYS A 289 16.93 -3.56 -21.98
N ARG A 290 16.34 -4.55 -21.31
CA ARG A 290 14.94 -4.92 -21.47
C ARG A 290 14.22 -4.88 -20.13
N TRP A 291 13.06 -4.24 -20.13
CA TRP A 291 12.08 -4.41 -19.07
C TRP A 291 11.11 -5.51 -19.51
N ALA A 292 11.34 -6.75 -19.06
CA ALA A 292 10.46 -7.88 -19.37
C ALA A 292 9.10 -7.72 -18.70
N SER A 293 8.05 -8.12 -19.41
CA SER A 293 6.66 -8.11 -18.95
C SER A 293 6.43 -9.12 -17.83
N GLY A 294 5.98 -8.64 -16.68
CA GLY A 294 5.62 -9.48 -15.55
C GLY A 294 4.31 -10.25 -15.79
N SER A 295 3.50 -9.85 -16.77
CA SER A 295 2.30 -10.59 -17.18
C SER A 295 2.64 -11.94 -17.82
N SER A 296 3.81 -12.06 -18.45
CA SER A 296 4.28 -13.31 -19.08
C SER A 296 5.37 -14.01 -18.26
N GLN A 297 5.94 -13.35 -17.25
CA GLN A 297 7.04 -13.88 -16.45
C GLN A 297 6.80 -13.74 -14.94
N GLN A 298 6.58 -14.89 -14.29
CA GLN A 298 6.46 -15.02 -12.83
C GLN A 298 7.74 -15.60 -12.24
N VAL A 299 8.19 -15.07 -11.11
CA VAL A 299 9.43 -15.47 -10.41
C VAL A 299 9.15 -15.70 -8.94
N ASP A 300 10.06 -16.40 -8.26
CA ASP A 300 9.98 -16.54 -6.81
C ASP A 300 10.18 -15.18 -6.14
N GLY A 301 9.26 -14.82 -5.26
CA GLY A 301 9.25 -13.58 -4.51
C GLY A 301 9.03 -13.79 -3.02
N GLY A 302 9.02 -12.69 -2.27
CA GLY A 302 8.84 -12.73 -0.81
C GLY A 302 10.03 -13.36 -0.06
N PHE A 303 9.92 -13.41 1.27
CA PHE A 303 10.91 -14.04 2.14
C PHE A 303 10.35 -14.26 3.55
N GLY A 304 10.98 -15.17 4.31
CA GLY A 304 10.51 -15.54 5.64
C GLY A 304 9.24 -16.39 5.57
N ILE A 305 8.47 -16.41 6.66
CA ILE A 305 7.29 -17.30 6.76
C ILE A 305 6.17 -16.91 5.79
N LEU A 306 6.13 -15.65 5.36
CA LEU A 306 5.13 -15.12 4.42
C LEU A 306 5.49 -15.39 2.94
N GLN A 307 6.70 -15.91 2.66
CA GLN A 307 7.16 -16.18 1.30
C GLN A 307 6.21 -17.11 0.53
N ARG A 308 5.54 -18.05 1.21
CA ARG A 308 4.69 -19.05 0.56
C ARG A 308 3.30 -18.54 0.19
N VAL A 309 2.94 -17.34 0.61
CA VAL A 309 1.65 -16.74 0.23
C VAL A 309 1.60 -16.58 -1.29
N ASN A 310 0.43 -16.87 -1.88
CA ASN A 310 0.23 -16.85 -3.33
C ASN A 310 1.20 -17.76 -4.12
N GLY A 311 1.49 -18.95 -3.58
CA GLY A 311 2.43 -19.90 -4.20
C GLY A 311 3.89 -19.41 -4.23
N GLY A 312 4.19 -18.29 -3.55
CA GLY A 312 5.50 -17.67 -3.52
C GLY A 312 5.93 -17.01 -4.82
N LYS A 313 4.98 -16.71 -5.72
CA LYS A 313 5.27 -16.09 -7.02
C LYS A 313 4.91 -14.61 -7.04
N GLU A 314 5.71 -13.85 -7.80
CA GLU A 314 5.43 -12.48 -8.19
C GLU A 314 5.78 -12.23 -9.67
N PRO A 315 5.11 -11.30 -10.37
CA PRO A 315 5.51 -10.85 -11.69
C PRO A 315 6.90 -10.22 -11.67
N THR A 316 7.69 -10.35 -12.74
CA THR A 316 8.95 -9.58 -12.82
C THR A 316 8.66 -8.08 -12.88
N GLY A 317 9.48 -7.30 -12.18
CA GLY A 317 9.31 -5.85 -12.10
C GLY A 317 10.49 -5.18 -11.41
N ARG A 318 10.31 -3.94 -10.98
CA ARG A 318 11.37 -3.15 -10.35
C ARG A 318 10.83 -2.25 -9.23
N LEU A 319 11.62 -2.09 -8.18
CA LEU A 319 11.39 -1.07 -7.15
C LEU A 319 11.89 0.28 -7.65
N VAL A 320 11.04 0.99 -8.39
CA VAL A 320 11.38 2.30 -8.96
C VAL A 320 11.37 3.39 -7.89
N TYR A 321 10.39 3.33 -6.98
CA TYR A 321 10.05 4.40 -6.04
C TYR A 321 10.14 3.95 -4.57
N GLY A 322 10.95 2.93 -4.29
CA GLY A 322 11.07 2.30 -2.98
C GLY A 322 10.22 1.03 -2.82
N SER A 323 10.09 0.55 -1.59
CA SER A 323 9.53 -0.78 -1.28
C SER A 323 8.03 -0.80 -1.01
N GLY A 324 7.32 0.33 -1.15
CA GLY A 324 5.87 0.40 -0.95
C GLY A 324 5.10 -0.40 -2.02
N PHE A 325 5.63 -0.43 -3.23
CA PHE A 325 5.07 -1.17 -4.35
C PHE A 325 6.14 -1.42 -5.42
N LYS A 326 5.91 -2.44 -6.24
CA LYS A 326 6.74 -2.78 -7.39
C LYS A 326 6.06 -2.32 -8.68
N VAL A 327 6.84 -1.71 -9.57
CA VAL A 327 6.38 -1.32 -10.92
C VAL A 327 6.65 -2.48 -11.87
N VAL A 328 5.61 -2.89 -12.58
CA VAL A 328 5.61 -4.07 -13.46
C VAL A 328 5.15 -3.64 -14.84
N LEU A 329 5.86 -4.04 -15.89
CA LEU A 329 5.35 -3.93 -17.26
C LEU A 329 4.22 -4.97 -17.41
N THR A 330 2.98 -4.50 -17.58
CA THR A 330 1.79 -5.34 -17.60
C THR A 330 1.24 -5.57 -19.00
N GLY A 331 1.60 -4.71 -19.95
CA GLY A 331 1.16 -4.85 -21.34
C GLY A 331 2.02 -4.04 -22.30
N VAL A 332 2.00 -4.45 -23.56
CA VAL A 332 2.71 -3.80 -24.65
C VAL A 332 1.83 -3.78 -25.89
N ASN A 333 1.97 -2.75 -26.71
CA ASN A 333 1.30 -2.63 -28.00
C ASN A 333 2.32 -2.13 -29.04
N GLU A 334 2.86 -3.08 -29.81
CA GLU A 334 3.85 -2.82 -30.88
C GLU A 334 3.32 -1.81 -31.91
N SER A 335 2.06 -1.94 -32.33
CA SER A 335 1.47 -1.09 -33.39
C SER A 335 1.40 0.39 -33.02
N THR A 336 1.43 0.70 -31.72
CA THR A 336 1.37 2.07 -31.20
C THR A 336 2.64 2.46 -30.43
N GLY A 337 3.63 1.56 -30.36
CA GLY A 337 4.84 1.74 -29.56
C GLY A 337 4.56 2.01 -28.08
N THR A 338 3.54 1.40 -27.47
CA THR A 338 3.11 1.74 -26.09
C THR A 338 3.40 0.61 -25.10
N ALA A 339 3.99 0.97 -23.96
CA ALA A 339 4.23 0.11 -22.80
C ALA A 339 3.33 0.55 -21.61
N ASN A 340 2.54 -0.38 -21.08
CA ASN A 340 1.64 -0.16 -19.95
C ASN A 340 2.24 -0.74 -18.67
N PHE A 341 2.15 0.02 -17.59
CA PHE A 341 2.66 -0.39 -16.28
C PHE A 341 1.54 -0.59 -15.27
N GLY A 342 1.82 -1.42 -14.26
CA GLY A 342 0.98 -1.61 -13.10
C GLY A 342 1.79 -1.63 -11.80
N LEU A 343 1.16 -1.19 -10.72
CA LEU A 343 1.69 -1.32 -9.37
C LEU A 343 1.23 -2.63 -8.75
N PHE A 344 2.16 -3.33 -8.10
CA PHE A 344 1.89 -4.47 -7.26
C PHE A 344 2.36 -4.19 -5.84
N PHE A 345 1.53 -4.49 -4.85
CA PHE A 345 1.82 -4.33 -3.44
C PHE A 345 2.09 -5.69 -2.80
N ARG A 346 2.73 -5.67 -1.63
CA ARG A 346 2.99 -6.85 -0.80
C ARG A 346 2.67 -6.54 0.66
N ILE A 347 2.69 -7.58 1.48
CA ILE A 347 2.58 -7.47 2.92
C ILE A 347 3.94 -7.74 3.53
N CYS A 348 4.40 -6.84 4.41
CA CYS A 348 5.62 -7.01 5.19
C CYS A 348 5.32 -6.91 6.69
N MET A 349 5.92 -7.79 7.47
CA MET A 349 5.72 -7.84 8.91
C MET A 349 7.00 -8.18 9.66
N ASN A 350 7.15 -7.58 10.84
CA ASN A 350 8.26 -7.84 11.75
C ASN A 350 7.82 -8.83 12.84
N PHE A 351 8.50 -9.98 12.89
CA PHE A 351 8.29 -11.00 13.90
C PHE A 351 9.31 -10.86 15.03
N PHE A 352 8.86 -10.91 16.28
CA PHE A 352 9.70 -10.73 17.48
C PHE A 352 10.92 -11.65 17.54
N LEU A 353 10.84 -12.86 16.96
CA LEU A 353 11.94 -13.84 16.91
C LEU A 353 12.36 -14.25 15.48
N GLY A 354 11.72 -13.71 14.44
CA GLY A 354 11.95 -14.11 13.03
C GLY A 354 12.42 -12.97 12.10
N GLY A 355 12.50 -11.75 12.63
CA GLY A 355 12.79 -10.55 11.84
C GLY A 355 11.69 -10.25 10.82
N LYS A 356 12.03 -9.42 9.82
CA LYS A 356 11.14 -9.07 8.71
C LYS A 356 10.80 -10.32 7.89
N SER A 357 9.54 -10.43 7.51
CA SER A 357 9.04 -11.44 6.57
C SER A 357 8.02 -10.76 5.67
N CYS A 358 8.08 -11.03 4.37
CA CYS A 358 7.20 -10.42 3.39
C CYS A 358 6.64 -11.46 2.43
N THR A 359 5.43 -11.21 1.97
CA THR A 359 4.87 -11.92 0.82
C THR A 359 5.61 -11.50 -0.47
N PRO A 360 5.43 -12.23 -1.57
CA PRO A 360 5.70 -11.69 -2.90
C PRO A 360 4.88 -10.40 -3.15
N TYR A 361 5.24 -9.63 -4.18
CA TYR A 361 4.38 -8.54 -4.69
C TYR A 361 3.30 -9.10 -5.61
N PHE A 362 2.08 -9.25 -5.12
CA PHE A 362 0.97 -9.87 -5.86
C PHE A 362 -0.38 -9.14 -5.73
N ILE A 363 -0.49 -8.14 -4.85
CA ILE A 363 -1.73 -7.36 -4.72
C ILE A 363 -1.72 -6.31 -5.83
N GLY A 364 -2.47 -6.54 -6.90
CA GLY A 364 -2.44 -5.73 -8.12
C GLY A 364 -3.09 -6.48 -9.29
N PRO A 365 -2.90 -6.00 -10.53
CA PRO A 365 -2.28 -4.74 -10.87
C PRO A 365 -3.19 -3.53 -10.59
N VAL A 366 -2.61 -2.46 -10.05
CA VAL A 366 -3.21 -1.11 -10.09
C VAL A 366 -2.62 -0.37 -11.29
N PRO A 367 -3.42 0.12 -12.27
CA PRO A 367 -2.91 0.79 -13.45
C PRO A 367 -1.99 1.96 -13.11
N TRP A 368 -0.85 2.04 -13.79
CA TRP A 368 0.17 3.06 -13.58
C TRP A 368 0.45 3.87 -14.86
N VAL A 369 1.35 4.85 -14.78
CA VAL A 369 1.70 5.75 -15.87
C VAL A 369 2.25 4.95 -17.07
N PRO A 370 1.58 4.98 -18.24
CA PRO A 370 2.08 4.33 -19.45
C PRO A 370 3.20 5.17 -20.08
N VAL A 371 3.94 4.54 -20.98
CA VAL A 371 5.09 5.12 -21.68
C VAL A 371 4.98 4.78 -23.16
N GLN A 372 5.30 5.72 -24.03
CA GLN A 372 5.41 5.52 -25.47
C GLN A 372 6.88 5.48 -25.93
N GLU A 373 7.16 4.86 -27.06
CA GLU A 373 8.48 4.94 -27.70
C GLU A 373 8.93 6.41 -27.87
N ASN A 374 10.20 6.67 -27.59
CA ASN A 374 10.83 7.98 -27.42
C ASN A 374 10.46 8.76 -26.15
N ASP A 375 9.62 8.22 -25.26
CA ASP A 375 9.51 8.77 -23.91
C ASP A 375 10.73 8.39 -23.06
N LEU A 376 10.96 9.18 -22.02
CA LEU A 376 11.86 8.85 -20.94
C LEU A 376 11.14 7.96 -19.90
N VAL A 377 11.87 6.97 -19.40
CA VAL A 377 11.37 6.01 -18.41
C VAL A 377 12.20 6.12 -17.15
N ILE A 378 11.53 6.22 -15.99
CA ILE A 378 12.19 6.19 -14.69
C ILE A 378 12.40 4.73 -14.28
N LEU A 379 13.65 4.33 -14.10
CA LEU A 379 14.02 3.02 -13.58
C LEU A 379 14.25 3.03 -12.07
N GLY A 380 14.68 4.15 -11.51
CA GLY A 380 15.11 4.22 -10.11
C GLY A 380 16.35 3.36 -9.83
N ARG A 381 16.91 3.51 -8.62
CA ARG A 381 18.16 2.83 -8.26
C ARG A 381 18.02 1.32 -8.02
N GLY A 382 16.78 0.86 -7.74
CA GLY A 382 16.39 -0.54 -7.74
C GLY A 382 16.85 -1.35 -6.54
#